data_AF-A0A2R7QRG3-F1
#
_entry.id   AF-A0A2R7QRG3-F1
#
_cell.length_a   1.000
_cell.length_b   1.000
_cell.length_c   1.000
_cell.angle_alpha   90.00
_cell.angle_beta   90.00
_cell.angle_gamma   90.00
#
_symmetry.space_group_name_H-M   'P 1'
#
loop_
_entity.id
_entity.type
_entity.pdbx_description
1 polymer ?
#
loop_
_entity_poly.entity_id
_entity_poly.type
_entity_poly.pdbx_seq_one_letter_code
_entity_poly.pdbx_strand_id
1 'polypeptide(L)'
;SPGWRPDQALLAAAARAHIPVWGDVELAWRLRVREGHKTADWLTITGTNGKTTTVGLTEAMLQAAGLKAIAVGNVGTPILDALRDPVEYDVFAVELSSFQLHWAESLSPVASVCLNVAEDHVDWHGSYNSYLADKAKVYERTQKACVFNAEQIETERMVEDADVVEGCRAVGFTTVTPAISMLGVV
;
A
#
# COMPACT_ATOMS: atom_id res chain seq x y z
N SER A 1 -16.58 2.85 2.54
CA SER A 1 -16.18 3.92 1.62
C SER A 1 -15.22 4.84 2.35
N PRO A 2 -14.10 5.26 1.75
CA PRO A 2 -13.08 6.11 2.39
C PRO A 2 -13.62 7.46 2.92
N GLY A 3 -14.78 7.92 2.41
CA GLY A 3 -15.44 9.13 2.92
C GLY A 3 -16.13 8.99 4.29
N TRP A 4 -16.20 7.78 4.85
CA TRP A 4 -16.77 7.57 6.20
C TRP A 4 -15.66 7.66 7.24
N ARG A 5 -15.76 8.65 8.12
CA ARG A 5 -14.80 8.80 9.22
C ARG A 5 -14.97 7.67 10.23
N PRO A 6 -13.87 7.16 10.83
CA PRO A 6 -13.93 6.05 11.78
C PRO A 6 -14.80 6.33 13.02
N ASP A 7 -14.96 7.60 13.40
CA ASP A 7 -15.74 8.06 14.55
C ASP A 7 -17.26 8.16 14.28
N GLN A 8 -17.71 7.93 13.05
CA GLN A 8 -19.14 7.92 12.74
C GLN A 8 -19.87 6.86 13.54
N ALA A 9 -21.08 7.20 14.00
CA ALA A 9 -21.83 6.41 14.98
C ALA A 9 -21.96 4.92 14.60
N LEU A 10 -22.17 4.61 13.32
CA LEU A 10 -22.28 3.23 12.82
C LEU A 10 -20.96 2.47 12.95
N LEU A 11 -19.85 3.06 12.49
CA LEU A 11 -18.52 2.43 12.52
C LEU A 11 -18.02 2.29 13.96
N ALA A 12 -18.22 3.32 14.77
CA ALA A 12 -17.90 3.29 16.20
C ALA A 12 -18.74 2.22 16.95
N ALA A 13 -20.01 2.02 16.58
CA ALA A 13 -20.84 0.96 17.15
C ALA A 13 -20.36 -0.44 16.75
N ALA A 14 -20.00 -0.63 15.48
CA ALA A 14 -19.41 -1.88 15.00
C ALA A 14 -18.12 -2.21 15.75
N ALA A 15 -17.22 -1.23 15.89
CA ALA A 15 -15.98 -1.37 16.64
C ALA A 15 -16.22 -1.75 18.12
N ARG A 16 -17.16 -1.08 18.80
CA ARG A 16 -17.53 -1.43 20.19
C ARG A 16 -18.12 -2.83 20.33
N ALA A 17 -18.76 -3.34 19.28
CA ALA A 17 -19.33 -4.68 19.24
C ALA A 17 -18.33 -5.74 18.74
N HIS A 18 -17.06 -5.38 18.49
CA HIS A 18 -16.04 -6.24 17.88
C HIS A 18 -16.47 -6.83 16.52
N ILE A 19 -17.29 -6.09 15.77
CA ILE A 19 -17.68 -6.46 14.40
C ILE A 19 -16.62 -5.89 13.45
N PRO A 20 -15.96 -6.73 12.63
CA PRO A 20 -14.95 -6.26 11.69
C PRO A 20 -15.54 -5.28 10.67
N VAL A 21 -14.81 -4.20 10.40
CA VAL A 21 -15.13 -3.23 9.35
C VAL A 21 -14.02 -3.29 8.31
N TRP A 22 -14.36 -3.72 7.09
CA TRP A 22 -13.39 -3.86 6.02
C TRP A 22 -13.59 -2.80 4.94
N GLY A 23 -12.47 -2.25 4.48
CA GLY A 23 -12.40 -1.55 3.20
C GLY A 23 -12.44 -2.53 2.02
N ASP A 24 -12.55 -1.95 0.82
CA ASP A 24 -12.43 -2.68 -0.45
C ASP A 24 -11.08 -3.40 -0.60
N VAL A 25 -9.99 -2.77 -0.16
CA VAL A 25 -8.62 -3.33 -0.20
C VAL A 25 -8.48 -4.55 0.71
N GLU A 26 -8.94 -4.47 1.96
CA GLU A 26 -8.92 -5.60 2.91
C GLU A 26 -9.81 -6.75 2.42
N LEU A 27 -11.00 -6.43 1.91
CA LEU A 27 -11.89 -7.42 1.32
C LEU A 27 -11.23 -8.12 0.11
N ALA A 28 -10.62 -7.34 -0.80
CA ALA A 28 -9.93 -7.86 -1.97
C ALA A 28 -8.78 -8.78 -1.56
N TRP A 29 -7.99 -8.38 -0.57
CA TRP A 29 -6.90 -9.21 -0.06
C TRP A 29 -7.41 -10.56 0.46
N ARG A 30 -8.50 -10.56 1.23
CA ARG A 30 -9.10 -11.79 1.77
C ARG A 30 -9.68 -12.71 0.69
N LEU A 31 -10.17 -12.15 -0.41
CA LEU A 31 -10.79 -12.90 -1.51
C LEU A 31 -9.82 -13.29 -2.64
N ARG A 32 -8.56 -12.83 -2.59
CA ARG A 32 -7.62 -12.95 -3.72
C ARG A 32 -7.30 -14.39 -4.12
N VAL A 33 -7.31 -15.32 -3.17
CA VAL A 33 -7.02 -16.73 -3.43
C VAL A 33 -8.32 -17.40 -3.88
N ARG A 34 -8.36 -17.79 -5.16
CA ARG A 34 -9.52 -18.43 -5.78
C ARG A 34 -9.10 -19.79 -6.33
N GLU A 35 -9.89 -20.81 -6.01
CA GLU A 35 -9.62 -22.17 -6.49
C GLU A 35 -9.56 -22.22 -8.02
N GLY A 36 -8.51 -22.84 -8.56
CA GLY A 36 -8.31 -22.96 -10.00
C GLY A 36 -7.85 -21.69 -10.72
N HIS A 37 -7.53 -20.61 -9.99
CA HIS A 37 -7.03 -19.36 -10.57
C HIS A 37 -5.66 -18.97 -10.02
N LYS A 38 -4.83 -18.36 -10.87
CA LYS A 38 -3.59 -17.71 -10.41
C LYS A 38 -3.89 -16.60 -9.40
N THR A 39 -3.11 -16.56 -8.31
CA THR A 39 -3.12 -15.43 -7.36
C THR A 39 -2.03 -14.45 -7.76
N ALA A 40 -2.42 -13.19 -8.04
CA ALA A 40 -1.48 -12.14 -8.37
C ALA A 40 -0.70 -11.68 -7.12
N ASP A 41 0.60 -11.45 -7.28
CA ASP A 41 1.43 -10.79 -6.26
C ASP A 41 1.06 -9.31 -6.17
N TRP A 42 1.14 -8.70 -4.98
CA TRP A 42 0.82 -7.28 -4.79
C TRP A 42 2.09 -6.49 -4.52
N LEU A 43 2.28 -5.40 -5.27
CA LEU A 43 3.26 -4.35 -5.01
C LEU A 43 2.50 -3.09 -4.60
N THR A 44 2.61 -2.68 -3.33
CA THR A 44 1.76 -1.62 -2.76
C THR A 44 2.48 -0.28 -2.69
N ILE A 45 1.82 0.78 -3.18
CA ILE A 45 2.38 2.12 -3.30
C ILE A 45 1.46 3.10 -2.56
N THR A 46 2.01 3.80 -1.56
CA THR A 46 1.36 4.93 -0.90
C THR A 46 2.27 6.15 -0.87
N GLY A 47 1.74 7.25 -0.36
CA GLY A 47 2.41 8.54 -0.23
C GLY A 47 1.40 9.68 -0.26
N THR A 48 1.82 10.89 0.06
CA THR A 48 0.96 12.07 -0.13
C THR A 48 0.80 12.34 -1.62
N ASN A 49 1.92 12.42 -2.35
CA ASN A 49 1.96 12.73 -3.78
C ASN A 49 2.72 11.67 -4.59
N GLY A 50 2.54 11.69 -5.93
CA GLY A 50 3.29 10.85 -6.88
C GLY A 50 2.76 9.43 -7.06
N LYS A 51 1.82 8.98 -6.22
CA LYS A 51 1.26 7.62 -6.24
C LYS A 51 0.81 7.15 -7.63
N THR A 52 -0.05 7.92 -8.30
CA THR A 52 -0.64 7.55 -9.60
C THR A 52 0.41 7.46 -10.71
N THR A 53 1.41 8.35 -10.69
CA THR A 53 2.53 8.26 -11.63
C THR A 53 3.36 7.02 -11.35
N THR A 54 3.70 6.75 -10.09
CA THR A 54 4.52 5.60 -9.70
C THR A 54 3.84 4.28 -9.96
N VAL A 55 2.53 4.14 -9.69
CA VAL A 55 1.78 2.90 -9.96
C VAL A 55 1.72 2.62 -11.46
N GLY A 56 1.49 3.63 -12.29
CA GLY A 56 1.49 3.48 -13.75
C GLY A 56 2.88 3.15 -14.32
N LEU A 57 3.95 3.75 -13.78
CA LEU A 57 5.32 3.38 -14.14
C LEU A 57 5.65 1.95 -13.72
N THR A 58 5.19 1.53 -12.55
CA THR A 58 5.39 0.15 -12.04
C THR A 58 4.69 -0.86 -12.94
N GLU A 59 3.43 -0.61 -13.30
CA GLU A 59 2.69 -1.43 -14.28
C GLU A 59 3.45 -1.52 -15.60
N ALA A 60 3.88 -0.39 -16.18
CA ALA A 60 4.59 -0.35 -17.45
C ALA A 60 5.92 -1.13 -17.41
N MET A 61 6.68 -1.04 -16.31
CA MET A 61 7.93 -1.78 -16.13
C MET A 61 7.68 -3.30 -16.02
N LEU A 62 6.64 -3.72 -15.28
CA LEU A 62 6.28 -5.13 -15.16
C LEU A 62 5.82 -5.71 -16.51
N GLN A 63 5.00 -4.97 -17.26
CA GLN A 63 4.58 -5.36 -18.60
C GLN A 63 5.75 -5.42 -19.58
N ALA A 64 6.67 -4.46 -19.53
CA ALA A 64 7.90 -4.48 -20.34
C ALA A 64 8.81 -5.68 -19.99
N ALA A 65 8.75 -6.18 -18.76
CA ALA A 65 9.41 -7.42 -18.34
C ALA A 65 8.65 -8.70 -18.74
N GLY A 66 7.54 -8.58 -19.46
CA GLY A 66 6.73 -9.70 -19.97
C GLY A 66 5.70 -10.26 -18.98
N LEU A 67 5.47 -9.58 -17.85
CA LEU A 67 4.45 -9.98 -16.87
C LEU A 67 3.07 -9.42 -17.25
N LYS A 68 2.01 -10.18 -16.99
CA LYS A 68 0.64 -9.68 -16.97
C LYS A 68 0.44 -8.88 -15.69
N ALA A 69 0.59 -7.57 -15.78
CA ALA A 69 0.41 -6.67 -14.65
C ALA A 69 -0.62 -5.58 -14.95
N ILE A 70 -1.25 -5.06 -13.89
CA ILE A 70 -2.22 -3.96 -13.98
C ILE A 70 -2.10 -3.04 -12.76
N ALA A 71 -2.26 -1.74 -12.97
CA ALA A 71 -2.42 -0.77 -11.90
C ALA A 71 -3.86 -0.77 -11.35
N VAL A 72 -4.01 -0.91 -10.04
CA VAL A 72 -5.30 -1.03 -9.35
C VAL A 72 -5.33 -0.21 -8.06
N GLY A 73 -6.52 -0.04 -7.48
CA GLY A 73 -6.68 0.54 -6.14
C GLY A 73 -7.37 1.90 -6.18
N ASN A 74 -6.76 2.91 -5.55
CA ASN A 74 -7.35 4.24 -5.38
C ASN A 74 -7.59 5.00 -6.70
N VAL A 75 -6.80 4.72 -7.75
CA VAL A 75 -6.93 5.33 -9.07
C VAL A 75 -6.89 4.24 -10.14
N GLY A 76 -7.62 4.44 -11.25
CA GLY A 76 -7.72 3.49 -12.35
C GLY A 76 -8.75 2.41 -12.07
N THR A 77 -8.36 1.14 -12.19
CA THR A 77 -9.24 -0.01 -12.01
C THR A 77 -9.48 -0.30 -10.52
N PRO A 78 -10.74 -0.32 -10.04
CA PRO A 78 -11.02 -0.76 -8.68
C PRO A 78 -10.49 -2.17 -8.42
N ILE A 79 -9.87 -2.40 -7.27
CA ILE A 79 -9.16 -3.65 -7.00
C ILE A 79 -10.08 -4.89 -7.02
N LEU A 80 -11.34 -4.73 -6.62
CA LEU A 80 -12.35 -5.79 -6.69
C LEU A 80 -12.83 -6.09 -8.12
N ASP A 81 -12.68 -5.13 -9.05
CA ASP A 81 -12.97 -5.36 -10.47
C ASP A 81 -11.82 -6.17 -11.10
N ALA A 82 -10.57 -5.81 -10.79
CA ALA A 82 -9.40 -6.56 -11.24
C ALA A 82 -9.40 -8.02 -10.74
N LEU A 83 -9.89 -8.28 -9.53
CA LEU A 83 -10.06 -9.65 -9.01
C LEU A 83 -11.13 -10.47 -9.73
N ARG A 84 -12.10 -9.81 -10.37
CA ARG A 84 -13.19 -10.47 -11.13
C ARG A 84 -12.88 -10.60 -12.62
N ASP A 85 -11.84 -9.92 -13.08
CA ASP A 85 -11.36 -10.01 -14.44
C ASP A 85 -11.00 -11.48 -14.78
N PRO A 86 -11.42 -12.01 -15.95
CA PRO A 86 -10.97 -13.33 -16.41
C PRO A 86 -9.45 -13.40 -16.68
N VAL A 87 -8.75 -12.27 -16.80
CA VAL A 87 -7.29 -12.25 -16.97
C VAL A 87 -6.60 -12.79 -15.72
N GLU A 88 -5.78 -13.82 -15.91
CA GLU A 88 -4.87 -14.31 -14.88
C GLU A 88 -3.63 -13.42 -14.79
N TYR A 89 -3.72 -12.37 -13.96
CA TYR A 89 -2.60 -11.46 -13.70
C TYR A 89 -1.50 -12.12 -12.88
N ASP A 90 -0.25 -11.76 -13.19
CA ASP A 90 0.93 -12.13 -12.42
C ASP A 90 1.10 -11.20 -11.22
N VAL A 91 0.87 -9.89 -11.41
CA VAL A 91 1.17 -8.86 -10.42
C VAL A 91 0.14 -7.73 -10.47
N PHE A 92 -0.28 -7.24 -9.30
CA PHE A 92 -1.00 -5.98 -9.14
C PHE A 92 -0.06 -4.91 -8.61
N ALA A 93 0.04 -3.79 -9.33
CA ALA A 93 0.59 -2.56 -8.79
C ALA A 93 -0.56 -1.81 -8.10
N VAL A 94 -0.53 -1.75 -6.77
CA VAL A 94 -1.67 -1.32 -5.96
C VAL A 94 -1.43 0.07 -5.40
N GLU A 95 -2.16 1.07 -5.88
CA GLU A 95 -2.20 2.39 -5.27
C GLU A 95 -3.09 2.38 -4.02
N LEU A 96 -2.52 2.76 -2.88
CA LEU A 96 -3.22 2.82 -1.60
C LEU A 96 -3.25 4.24 -1.03
N SER A 97 -4.46 4.71 -0.70
CA SER A 97 -4.66 5.93 0.11
C SER A 97 -4.48 5.63 1.62
N SER A 98 -4.27 6.67 2.43
CA SER A 98 -4.26 6.51 3.90
C SER A 98 -5.61 6.04 4.43
N PHE A 99 -6.73 6.45 3.81
CA PHE A 99 -8.07 6.01 4.16
C PHE A 99 -8.27 4.51 3.94
N GLN A 100 -7.72 3.96 2.85
CA GLN A 100 -7.79 2.52 2.58
C GLN A 100 -6.89 1.74 3.55
N LEU A 101 -5.68 2.24 3.81
CA LEU A 101 -4.76 1.63 4.77
C LEU A 101 -5.31 1.65 6.20
N HIS A 102 -6.10 2.65 6.57
CA HIS A 102 -6.76 2.69 7.87
C HIS A 102 -7.54 1.41 8.17
N TRP A 103 -8.26 0.88 7.17
CA TRP A 103 -9.10 -0.32 7.26
C TRP A 103 -8.40 -1.60 6.75
N ALA A 104 -7.11 -1.54 6.47
CA ALA A 104 -6.31 -2.69 6.05
C ALA A 104 -5.62 -3.30 7.27
N GLU A 105 -5.87 -4.59 7.50
CA GLU A 105 -5.39 -5.29 8.71
C GLU A 105 -4.50 -6.47 8.37
N SER A 106 -4.75 -7.15 7.24
CA SER A 106 -4.12 -8.43 6.94
C SER A 106 -3.27 -8.46 5.68
N LEU A 107 -3.07 -7.31 5.03
CA LEU A 107 -2.18 -7.18 3.87
C LEU A 107 -0.79 -7.77 4.18
N SER A 108 -0.21 -8.43 3.19
CA SER A 108 1.17 -8.94 3.22
C SER A 108 1.75 -8.87 1.81
N PRO A 109 2.05 -7.66 1.30
CA PRO A 109 2.50 -7.45 -0.07
C PRO A 109 3.90 -8.01 -0.30
N VAL A 110 4.25 -8.29 -1.56
CA VAL A 110 5.61 -8.75 -1.91
C VAL A 110 6.63 -7.64 -1.65
N ALA A 111 6.31 -6.42 -2.06
CA ALA A 111 7.07 -5.22 -1.74
C ALA A 111 6.13 -4.03 -1.56
N SER A 112 6.57 -3.05 -0.80
CA SER A 112 5.78 -1.88 -0.43
C SER A 112 6.61 -0.61 -0.43
N VAL A 113 5.97 0.54 -0.67
CA VAL A 113 6.61 1.85 -0.63
C VAL A 113 5.69 2.93 -0.07
N CYS A 114 6.24 3.77 0.80
CA CYS A 114 5.72 5.10 1.09
C CYS A 114 6.63 6.14 0.42
N LEU A 115 6.12 6.79 -0.63
CA LEU A 115 6.92 7.68 -1.49
C LEU A 115 7.32 8.98 -0.79
N ASN A 116 6.42 9.52 0.01
CA ASN A 116 6.59 10.76 0.73
C ASN A 116 5.43 10.96 1.71
N VAL A 117 5.68 11.80 2.71
CA VAL A 117 4.67 12.32 3.62
C VAL A 117 4.73 13.84 3.68
N ALA A 118 3.57 14.46 3.69
CA ALA A 118 3.34 15.87 3.96
C ALA A 118 1.98 16.02 4.66
N GLU A 119 1.79 17.11 5.39
CA GLU A 119 0.56 17.37 6.13
C GLU A 119 -0.63 17.45 5.17
N ASP A 120 -1.55 16.50 5.29
CA ASP A 120 -2.72 16.33 4.45
C ASP A 120 -3.81 15.57 5.23
N HIS A 121 -5.08 15.86 4.97
CA HIS A 121 -6.25 15.17 5.55
C HIS A 121 -6.26 14.99 7.08
N VAL A 122 -5.64 15.91 7.84
CA VAL A 122 -5.58 15.87 9.30
C VAL A 122 -6.98 15.86 9.94
N ASP A 123 -7.96 16.47 9.29
CA ASP A 123 -9.36 16.52 9.74
C ASP A 123 -10.03 15.14 9.79
N TRP A 124 -9.65 14.22 8.90
CA TRP A 124 -10.18 12.85 8.85
C TRP A 124 -9.43 11.93 9.82
N HIS A 125 -8.10 12.05 9.88
CA HIS A 125 -7.25 11.21 10.74
C HIS A 125 -7.20 11.70 12.20
N GLY A 126 -7.66 12.92 12.47
CA GLY A 126 -7.66 13.56 13.78
C GLY A 126 -6.30 14.16 14.20
N SER A 127 -5.19 13.63 13.68
CA SER A 127 -3.85 14.20 13.87
C SER A 127 -2.91 13.80 12.74
N TYR A 128 -1.82 14.55 12.55
CA TYR A 128 -0.75 14.17 11.61
C TYR A 128 -0.09 12.84 12.00
N ASN A 129 0.09 12.56 13.29
CA ASN A 129 0.63 11.28 13.76
C ASN A 129 -0.29 10.10 13.39
N SER A 130 -1.61 10.27 13.50
CA SER A 130 -2.59 9.25 13.07
C SER A 130 -2.52 9.02 11.56
N TYR A 131 -2.34 10.09 10.77
CA TYR A 131 -2.16 10.00 9.32
C TYR A 131 -0.89 9.23 8.95
N LEU A 132 0.24 9.52 9.61
CA LEU A 132 1.48 8.78 9.43
C LEU A 132 1.32 7.31 9.83
N ALA A 133 0.70 7.02 10.96
CA ALA A 133 0.46 5.66 11.42
C ALA A 133 -0.41 4.87 10.43
N ASP A 134 -1.46 5.48 9.87
CA ASP A 134 -2.26 4.83 8.83
C ASP A 134 -1.45 4.58 7.55
N LYS A 135 -0.55 5.49 7.14
CA LYS A 135 0.34 5.23 5.99
C LYS A 135 1.38 4.14 6.28
N ALA A 136 1.91 4.09 7.49
CA ALA A 136 2.93 3.13 7.91
C ALA A 136 2.45 1.68 7.75
N LYS A 137 1.14 1.44 7.90
CA LYS A 137 0.49 0.13 7.67
C LYS A 137 0.79 -0.48 6.29
N VAL A 138 1.24 0.30 5.31
CA VAL A 138 1.67 -0.22 4.00
C VAL A 138 2.85 -1.21 4.12
N TYR A 139 3.69 -1.06 5.14
CA TYR A 139 4.88 -1.89 5.35
C TYR A 139 4.60 -3.16 6.16
N GLU A 140 3.48 -3.21 6.89
CA GLU A 140 3.09 -4.37 7.70
C GLU A 140 3.07 -5.66 6.86
N ARG A 141 3.77 -6.68 7.36
CA ARG A 141 3.90 -8.01 6.76
C ARG A 141 4.41 -7.99 5.32
N THR A 142 5.15 -6.96 4.93
CA THR A 142 5.83 -6.94 3.64
C THR A 142 6.82 -8.09 3.57
N GLN A 143 6.84 -8.79 2.43
CA GLN A 143 7.55 -10.07 2.33
C GLN A 143 9.02 -9.92 1.94
N LYS A 144 9.34 -9.10 0.94
CA LYS A 144 10.70 -9.06 0.34
C LYS A 144 11.39 -7.73 0.50
N ALA A 145 10.69 -6.61 0.29
CA ALA A 145 11.32 -5.30 0.35
C ALA A 145 10.36 -4.18 0.78
N CYS A 146 10.77 -3.45 1.81
CA CYS A 146 10.22 -2.15 2.15
C CYS A 146 11.10 -1.06 1.50
N VAL A 147 10.52 -0.34 0.54
CA VAL A 147 11.18 0.76 -0.16
C VAL A 147 10.75 2.07 0.49
N PHE A 148 11.69 2.97 0.80
CA PHE A 148 11.37 4.23 1.49
C PHE A 148 12.20 5.40 0.96
N ASN A 149 11.72 6.62 1.19
CA ASN A 149 12.40 7.83 0.79
C ASN A 149 13.48 8.19 1.82
N ALA A 150 14.76 7.96 1.50
CA ALA A 150 15.86 8.22 2.42
C ALA A 150 16.07 9.72 2.71
N GLU A 151 15.37 10.61 2.02
CA GLU A 151 15.38 12.05 2.28
C GLU A 151 14.27 12.49 3.24
N GLN A 152 13.41 11.58 3.70
CA GLN A 152 12.37 11.84 4.70
C GLN A 152 12.44 10.84 5.85
N ILE A 153 12.91 11.32 7.00
CA ILE A 153 13.10 10.53 8.23
C ILE A 153 11.82 9.83 8.68
N GLU A 154 10.65 10.42 8.41
CA GLU A 154 9.36 9.81 8.73
C GLU A 154 9.17 8.50 7.96
N THR A 155 9.55 8.43 6.68
CA THR A 155 9.37 7.21 5.89
C THR A 155 10.38 6.12 6.25
N GLU A 156 11.57 6.52 6.72
CA GLU A 156 12.57 5.61 7.29
C GLU A 156 12.05 5.00 8.60
N ARG A 157 11.58 5.83 9.54
CA ARG A 157 10.97 5.37 10.80
C ARG A 157 9.80 4.43 10.59
N MET A 158 8.95 4.71 9.60
CA MET A 158 7.86 3.79 9.24
C MET A 158 8.34 2.38 8.89
N VAL A 159 9.53 2.24 8.28
CA VAL A 159 10.13 0.93 7.97
C VAL A 159 10.79 0.32 9.21
N GLU A 160 11.47 1.14 10.03
CA GLU A 160 12.08 0.68 11.29
C GLU A 160 11.04 0.09 12.26
N ASP A 161 9.86 0.70 12.33
CA ASP A 161 8.79 0.32 13.25
C ASP A 161 7.87 -0.80 12.72
N ALA A 162 8.01 -1.21 11.45
CA ALA A 162 7.08 -2.15 10.81
C ALA A 162 7.35 -3.62 11.17
N ASP A 163 6.28 -4.38 11.46
CA ASP A 163 6.36 -5.83 11.63
C ASP A 163 6.34 -6.53 10.26
N VAL A 164 7.52 -6.71 9.67
CA VAL A 164 7.72 -7.33 8.34
C VAL A 164 7.94 -8.84 8.44
N VAL A 165 7.79 -9.54 7.30
CA VAL A 165 8.18 -10.96 7.25
C VAL A 165 9.70 -11.08 7.35
N GLU A 166 10.18 -12.09 8.08
CA GLU A 166 11.61 -12.37 8.24
C GLU A 166 12.32 -12.46 6.88
N GLY A 167 13.43 -11.73 6.75
CA GLY A 167 14.19 -11.63 5.50
C GLY A 167 13.78 -10.47 4.58
N CYS A 168 12.74 -9.71 4.93
CA CYS A 168 12.40 -8.48 4.23
C CYS A 168 13.54 -7.45 4.35
N ARG A 169 13.85 -6.77 3.23
CA ARG A 169 14.95 -5.81 3.14
C ARG A 169 14.44 -4.37 3.15
N ALA A 170 15.10 -3.50 3.90
CA ALA A 170 14.93 -2.05 3.75
C ALA A 170 15.77 -1.55 2.57
N VAL A 171 15.14 -0.82 1.63
CA VAL A 171 15.79 -0.26 0.44
C VAL A 171 15.44 1.22 0.32
N GLY A 172 16.40 2.10 0.56
CA GLY A 172 16.19 3.54 0.43
C GLY A 172 16.21 3.99 -1.03
N PHE A 173 15.46 5.01 -1.39
CA PHE A 173 15.71 5.78 -2.61
C PHE A 173 16.04 7.23 -2.28
N THR A 174 16.88 7.85 -3.11
CA THR A 174 17.30 9.24 -2.97
C THR A 174 17.59 9.87 -4.34
N THR A 175 17.49 11.19 -4.40
CA THR A 175 17.87 12.04 -5.54
C THR A 175 19.35 12.43 -5.52
N VAL A 176 20.10 12.09 -4.46
CA VAL A 176 21.56 12.28 -4.37
C VAL A 176 22.31 10.97 -4.58
N THR A 177 23.63 11.01 -4.42
CA THR A 177 24.48 9.82 -4.49
C THR A 177 24.04 8.77 -3.44
N PRO A 178 23.64 7.56 -3.86
CA PRO A 178 23.11 6.56 -2.94
C PRO A 178 24.20 5.94 -2.05
N ALA A 179 23.83 5.63 -0.81
CA ALA A 179 24.61 4.76 0.08
C ALA A 179 24.36 3.27 -0.22
N ILE A 180 24.99 2.37 0.55
CA ILE A 180 24.70 0.93 0.49
C ILE A 180 23.22 0.71 0.77
N SER A 181 22.61 -0.22 0.01
CA SER A 181 21.17 -0.51 0.08
C SER A 181 20.26 0.65 -0.30
N MET A 182 20.78 1.63 -1.07
CA MET A 182 19.98 2.69 -1.67
C MET A 182 20.03 2.66 -3.19
N LEU A 183 18.97 3.18 -3.81
CA LEU A 183 18.90 3.54 -5.23
C LEU A 183 18.94 5.07 -5.37
N GLY A 184 19.75 5.60 -6.28
CA GLY A 184 19.82 7.06 -6.48
C GLY A 184 20.48 7.47 -7.79
N VAL A 185 20.74 8.77 -7.92
CA VAL A 185 21.33 9.37 -9.12
C VAL A 185 22.85 9.52 -8.91
N VAL A 186 23.62 9.15 -9.93
CA VAL A 186 25.10 9.26 -9.97
C VAL A 186 25.51 10.24 -11.06
#